data_AF-A0A1I2LID3-F1
#
_entry.id   AF-A0A1I2LID3-F1
#
_cell.length_a   1.000
_cell.length_b   1.000
_cell.length_c   1.000
_cell.angle_alpha   90.00
_cell.angle_beta   90.00
_cell.angle_gamma   90.00
#
_symmetry.space_group_name_H-M   'P 1'
#
loop_
_entity.id
_entity.type
_entity.pdbx_description
1 polymer ?
#
loop_
_entity_poly.entity_id
_entity_poly.type
_entity_poly.pdbx_seq_one_letter_code
_entity_poly.pdbx_strand_id
1 'polypeptide(L)'
;MKPITGNIAIEGKNIVKDFKIGETTTRVLKNVSLKVLKGEFVSIMGQSGSDGKKFKDYRKQLDNILEIVGLSDRRKHTPRELSGGQQQRAAIARALISDPEILFADEPTGNLDSKTGAEIMKLLQSINKNSGQTIIMVTHSPEAAKNSNRIITVKDGMIE
;
A
#
# COMPACT_ATOMS: atom_id res chain seq x y z
N MET A 1 3.05 24.61 -27.78
CA MET A 1 3.78 23.79 -26.80
C MET A 1 5.14 23.47 -27.40
N LYS A 2 6.26 23.94 -26.83
CA LYS A 2 7.59 23.65 -27.41
C LYS A 2 7.83 22.13 -27.38
N PRO A 3 8.38 21.52 -28.44
CA PRO A 3 8.74 20.11 -28.40
C PRO A 3 9.81 19.91 -27.32
N ILE A 4 9.50 19.06 -26.35
CA ILE A 4 10.42 18.71 -25.28
C ILE A 4 11.42 17.72 -25.87
N THR A 5 12.61 18.20 -26.21
CA THR A 5 13.72 17.38 -26.73
C THR A 5 14.57 16.87 -25.56
N GLY A 6 14.21 15.70 -25.04
CA GLY A 6 14.95 14.99 -24.00
C GLY A 6 14.49 13.53 -23.91
N ASN A 7 15.36 12.65 -23.40
CA ASN A 7 14.99 11.25 -23.16
C ASN A 7 13.88 11.19 -22.11
N ILE A 8 12.71 10.72 -22.51
CA ILE A 8 11.55 10.54 -21.63
C ILE A 8 11.85 9.39 -20.66
N ALA A 9 11.65 9.62 -19.37
CA ALA A 9 11.66 8.58 -18.33
C ALA A 9 10.27 7.99 -18.13
N ILE A 10 9.22 8.82 -18.09
CA ILE A 10 7.83 8.42 -17.90
C ILE A 10 6.94 9.24 -18.84
N GLU A 11 6.01 8.60 -19.55
CA GLU A 11 4.98 9.26 -20.34
C GLU A 11 3.60 8.72 -19.94
N GLY A 12 2.71 9.64 -19.58
CA GLY A 12 1.29 9.38 -19.37
C GLY A 12 0.47 10.11 -20.41
N LYS A 13 -0.44 9.41 -21.10
CA LYS A 13 -1.36 10.01 -22.08
C LYS A 13 -2.79 9.75 -21.68
N ASN A 14 -3.61 10.79 -21.86
CA ASN A 14 -5.06 10.74 -21.73
C ASN A 14 -5.56 10.09 -20.43
N ILE A 15 -4.89 10.40 -19.32
CA ILE A 15 -5.19 9.81 -18.02
C ILE A 15 -6.51 10.38 -17.51
N VAL A 16 -7.47 9.49 -17.28
CA VAL A 16 -8.76 9.79 -16.67
C VAL A 16 -8.90 8.95 -15.42
N LYS A 17 -9.38 9.55 -14.33
CA LYS A 17 -9.66 8.86 -13.08
C LYS A 17 -10.94 9.40 -12.49
N ASP A 18 -11.86 8.48 -12.24
CA ASP A 18 -13.08 8.72 -11.51
C ASP A 18 -12.93 8.10 -10.12
N PHE A 19 -13.35 8.83 -9.08
CA PHE A 19 -13.33 8.40 -7.69
C PHE A 19 -14.78 8.31 -7.20
N LYS A 20 -15.17 7.15 -6.65
CA LYS A 20 -16.51 6.93 -6.09
C LYS A 20 -16.47 7.16 -4.59
N ILE A 21 -17.39 7.98 -4.10
CA ILE A 21 -17.61 8.23 -2.67
C ILE A 21 -19.10 8.02 -2.40
N GLY A 22 -19.45 6.87 -1.83
CA GLY A 22 -20.85 6.44 -1.73
C GLY A 22 -21.49 6.30 -3.11
N GLU A 23 -22.65 6.93 -3.30
CA GLU A 23 -23.36 6.95 -4.59
C GLU A 23 -22.82 7.99 -5.58
N THR A 24 -21.95 8.90 -5.13
CA THR A 24 -21.44 9.99 -5.97
C THR A 24 -20.15 9.57 -6.67
N THR A 25 -20.07 9.82 -7.98
CA THR A 25 -18.84 9.65 -8.77
C THR A 25 -18.28 11.02 -9.12
N THR A 26 -17.02 11.27 -8.77
CA THR A 26 -16.32 12.52 -9.11
C THR A 26 -15.13 12.24 -10.01
N ARG A 27 -15.06 12.92 -11.16
CA ARG A 27 -13.89 12.85 -12.05
C ARG A 27 -12.75 13.70 -11.52
N VAL A 28 -11.70 13.03 -11.02
CA VAL A 28 -10.53 13.67 -10.40
C VAL A 28 -9.39 13.93 -11.39
N LEU A 29 -9.26 13.13 -12.45
CA LEU A 29 -8.35 13.43 -13.57
C LEU A 29 -9.17 13.53 -14.87
N LYS A 30 -9.06 14.68 -15.54
CA LYS A 30 -9.82 15.02 -16.74
C LYS A 30 -8.91 15.03 -17.96
N ASN A 31 -8.58 13.84 -18.46
CA ASN A 31 -7.79 13.65 -19.69
C ASN A 31 -6.39 14.29 -19.60
N VAL A 32 -5.66 13.98 -18.53
CA VAL A 32 -4.33 14.54 -18.25
C VAL A 32 -3.26 13.78 -19.02
N SER A 33 -2.42 14.50 -19.76
CA SER A 33 -1.22 13.93 -20.39
C SER A 33 0.02 14.64 -19.87
N LEU A 34 1.06 13.90 -19.49
CA LEU A 34 2.32 14.44 -19.00
C LEU A 34 3.52 13.60 -19.44
N LYS A 35 4.70 14.23 -19.47
CA LYS A 35 6.00 13.59 -19.67
C LYS A 35 6.90 14.00 -18.53
N VAL A 36 7.65 13.04 -17.99
CA VAL A 36 8.77 13.26 -17.07
C VAL A 36 10.03 12.80 -17.80
N LEU A 37 11.02 13.67 -17.90
CA LEU A 37 12.30 13.39 -18.55
C LEU A 37 13.27 12.70 -17.60
N LYS A 38 14.26 12.02 -18.16
CA LYS A 38 15.34 11.40 -17.39
C LYS A 38 16.13 12.47 -16.63
N GLY A 39 16.21 12.33 -15.32
CA GLY A 39 16.89 13.27 -14.42
C GLY A 39 16.05 14.47 -14.00
N GLU A 40 14.78 14.55 -14.41
CA GLU A 40 13.88 15.64 -14.04
C GLU A 40 13.32 15.45 -12.62
N PHE A 41 13.42 16.48 -11.78
CA PHE A 41 12.79 16.52 -10.46
C PHE A 41 11.44 17.23 -10.56
N VAL A 42 10.36 16.47 -10.70
CA VAL A 42 9.00 16.99 -10.96
C VAL A 42 8.12 16.88 -9.73
N SER A 43 7.33 17.93 -9.44
CA SER A 43 6.26 17.91 -8.45
C SER A 43 4.89 18.07 -9.13
N ILE A 44 3.91 17.26 -8.74
CA ILE A 44 2.51 17.39 -9.18
C ILE A 44 1.70 17.95 -8.03
N MET A 45 1.13 19.15 -8.21
CA MET A 45 0.24 19.79 -7.25
C MET A 45 -1.20 19.78 -7.75
N GLY A 46 -2.16 19.63 -6.83
CA GLY A 46 -3.59 19.66 -7.13
C GLY A 46 -4.38 20.17 -5.92
N GLN A 47 -5.66 20.47 -6.12
CA GLN A 47 -6.56 20.77 -5.00
C GLN A 47 -6.55 19.58 -4.05
N SER A 48 -6.15 19.79 -2.79
CA SER A 48 -6.34 18.77 -1.79
C SER A 48 -7.85 18.55 -1.67
N GLY A 49 -8.32 17.30 -1.77
CA GLY A 49 -9.75 16.94 -1.57
C GLY A 49 -10.29 17.25 -0.17
N SER A 50 -9.57 18.07 0.60
CA SER A 50 -9.92 18.65 1.87
C SER A 50 -10.46 20.06 1.65
N ASP A 51 -11.69 20.17 1.15
CA ASP A 51 -12.49 21.40 1.32
C ASP A 51 -12.74 21.64 2.81
N GLY A 52 -11.72 22.04 3.59
CA GLY A 52 -11.83 22.35 5.02
C GLY A 52 -12.50 21.30 5.92
N LYS A 53 -12.83 20.11 5.41
CA LYS A 53 -13.51 19.05 6.15
C LYS A 53 -12.54 18.50 7.18
N LYS A 54 -12.99 18.53 8.46
CA LYS A 54 -12.31 17.92 9.62
C LYS A 54 -11.59 16.65 9.19
N PHE A 55 -10.30 16.54 9.55
CA PHE A 55 -9.57 15.27 9.47
C PHE A 55 -10.52 14.15 9.91
N LYS A 56 -10.70 13.15 9.04
CA LYS A 56 -11.53 11.97 9.34
C LYS A 56 -11.03 11.44 10.69
N ASP A 57 -11.91 11.33 11.68
CA ASP A 57 -11.49 10.89 13.02
C ASP A 57 -11.15 9.41 12.96
N TYR A 58 -9.87 9.13 12.75
CA TYR A 58 -9.33 7.78 12.67
C TYR A 58 -9.19 7.14 14.05
N ARG A 59 -9.51 7.80 15.18
CA ARG A 59 -9.26 7.22 16.52
C ARG A 59 -9.93 5.86 16.69
N LYS A 60 -11.22 5.76 16.37
CA LYS A 60 -11.97 4.50 16.45
C LYS A 60 -11.41 3.43 15.50
N GLN A 61 -11.07 3.83 14.27
CA GLN A 61 -10.51 2.91 13.28
C GLN A 61 -9.10 2.43 13.66
N LEU A 62 -8.29 3.32 14.22
CA LEU A 62 -6.95 3.03 14.71
C LEU A 62 -7.00 2.03 15.86
N ASP A 63 -7.93 2.19 16.80
CA ASP A 63 -8.09 1.26 17.92
C ASP A 63 -8.40 -0.16 17.40
N ASN A 64 -9.35 -0.29 16.47
CA ASN A 64 -9.67 -1.57 15.83
C ASN A 64 -8.47 -2.16 15.06
N ILE A 65 -7.72 -1.34 14.32
CA ILE A 65 -6.56 -1.80 13.56
C ILE A 65 -5.44 -2.25 14.49
N LEU A 66 -5.17 -1.51 15.57
CA LEU A 66 -4.20 -1.90 16.58
C LEU A 66 -4.56 -3.23 17.23
N GLU A 67 -5.85 -3.50 17.44
CA GLU A 67 -6.32 -4.81 17.89
C GLU A 67 -6.04 -5.90 16.85
N ILE A 68 -6.42 -5.69 15.59
CA ILE A 68 -6.20 -6.64 14.48
C ILE A 68 -4.72 -7.02 14.36
N VAL A 69 -3.82 -6.03 14.43
CA VAL A 69 -2.38 -6.30 14.30
C VAL A 69 -1.71 -6.72 15.60
N GLY A 70 -2.43 -6.72 16.73
CA GLY A 70 -1.90 -7.10 18.06
C GLY A 70 -0.94 -6.08 18.68
N LEU A 71 -1.20 -4.78 18.50
CA LEU A 71 -0.38 -3.66 18.99
C LEU A 71 -1.13 -2.70 19.93
N SER A 72 -2.31 -3.06 20.45
CA SER A 72 -3.08 -2.20 21.37
C SER A 72 -2.25 -1.71 22.56
N ASP A 73 -1.49 -2.59 23.21
CA ASP A 73 -0.63 -2.26 24.36
C ASP A 73 0.69 -1.56 23.98
N ARG A 74 0.88 -1.30 22.67
CA ARG A 74 2.08 -0.68 22.11
C ARG A 74 1.79 0.67 21.45
N ARG A 75 0.56 1.18 21.56
CA ARG A 75 0.12 2.44 20.94
C ARG A 75 1.04 3.65 21.17
N LYS A 76 1.66 3.76 22.35
CA LYS A 76 2.53 4.90 22.72
C LYS A 76 4.02 4.65 22.49
N HIS A 77 4.40 3.45 22.04
CA HIS A 77 5.81 3.11 21.83
C HIS A 77 6.30 3.73 20.53
N THR A 78 7.54 4.20 20.55
CA THR A 78 8.26 4.68 19.38
C THR A 78 8.84 3.49 18.59
N PRO A 79 9.17 3.67 17.29
CA PRO A 79 9.71 2.58 16.48
C PRO A 79 10.92 1.87 17.09
N ARG A 80 11.80 2.60 17.79
CA ARG A 80 13.00 2.05 18.45
C ARG A 80 12.69 1.15 19.63
N GLU A 81 11.49 1.24 20.19
CA GLU A 81 11.03 0.44 21.33
C GLU A 81 10.24 -0.81 20.90
N LEU A 82 10.07 -1.00 19.58
CA LEU A 82 9.38 -2.14 18.98
C LEU A 82 10.38 -3.17 18.45
N SER A 83 10.07 -4.46 18.61
CA SER A 83 10.79 -5.53 17.91
C SER A 83 10.58 -5.45 16.40
N GLY A 84 11.44 -6.10 15.60
CA GLY A 84 11.30 -6.11 14.13
C GLY A 84 9.90 -6.58 13.68
N GLY A 85 9.36 -7.63 14.29
CA GLY A 85 8.00 -8.09 14.00
C GLY A 85 6.91 -7.09 14.40
N GLN A 86 7.09 -6.37 15.52
CA GLN A 86 6.16 -5.31 15.93
C GLN A 86 6.23 -4.09 15.00
N GLN A 87 7.42 -3.73 14.52
CA GLN A 87 7.58 -2.68 13.50
C GLN A 87 6.86 -3.07 12.21
N GLN A 88 6.95 -4.34 11.81
CA GLN A 88 6.24 -4.84 10.63
C GLN A 88 4.71 -4.79 10.82
N ARG A 89 4.20 -5.19 11.99
CA ARG A 89 2.77 -5.03 12.36
C ARG A 89 2.34 -3.56 12.31
N ALA A 90 3.19 -2.64 12.76
CA ALA A 90 2.91 -1.21 12.69
C ALA A 90 2.87 -0.70 11.24
N ALA A 91 3.75 -1.22 10.36
CA ALA A 91 3.72 -0.91 8.93
C ALA A 91 2.44 -1.44 8.25
N ILE A 92 1.99 -2.63 8.61
CA ILE A 92 0.70 -3.19 8.17
C ILE A 92 -0.46 -2.33 8.66
N ALA A 93 -0.49 -1.97 9.95
CA ALA A 93 -1.50 -1.08 10.52
C ALA A 93 -1.59 0.26 9.77
N ARG A 94 -0.44 0.84 9.44
CA ARG A 94 -0.36 2.07 8.63
C ARG A 94 -0.98 1.88 7.25
N ALA A 95 -0.81 0.74 6.61
CA ALA A 95 -1.42 0.47 5.31
C ALA A 95 -2.94 0.23 5.41
N LEU A 96 -3.42 -0.35 6.51
CA LEU A 96 -4.85 -0.64 6.71
C LEU A 96 -5.69 0.58 7.10
N ILE A 97 -5.09 1.66 7.63
CA ILE A 97 -5.83 2.83 8.15
C ILE A 97 -6.67 3.53 7.07
N SER A 98 -6.29 3.42 5.81
CA SER A 98 -7.03 3.97 4.69
C SER A 98 -8.17 3.07 4.19
N ASP A 99 -8.38 1.91 4.81
CA ASP A 99 -9.33 0.88 4.36
C ASP A 99 -9.15 0.53 2.87
N PRO A 100 -7.94 0.08 2.45
CA PRO A 100 -7.67 -0.15 1.04
C PRO A 100 -8.43 -1.39 0.51
N GLU A 101 -8.87 -1.36 -0.75
CA GLU A 101 -9.38 -2.57 -1.43
C GLU A 101 -8.25 -3.57 -1.74
N ILE A 102 -7.04 -3.05 -2.01
CA ILE A 102 -5.84 -3.83 -2.34
C ILE A 102 -4.69 -3.42 -1.42
N LEU A 103 -4.11 -4.41 -0.73
CA LEU A 103 -2.90 -4.28 0.06
C LEU A 103 -1.70 -4.82 -0.74
N PHE A 104 -0.72 -3.96 -0.99
CA PHE A 104 0.57 -4.37 -1.55
C PHE A 104 1.54 -4.70 -0.41
N ALA A 105 2.07 -5.92 -0.42
CA ALA A 105 3.00 -6.42 0.58
C ALA A 105 4.34 -6.76 -0.10
N ASP A 106 5.26 -5.80 -0.11
CA ASP A 106 6.61 -5.99 -0.66
C ASP A 106 7.53 -6.57 0.41
N GLU A 107 7.97 -7.83 0.22
CA GLU A 107 8.77 -8.61 1.16
C GLU A 107 8.33 -8.47 2.63
N PRO A 108 7.07 -8.82 2.97
CA PRO A 108 6.49 -8.49 4.26
C PRO A 108 7.14 -9.21 5.45
N THR A 109 7.98 -10.20 5.20
CA THR A 109 8.73 -10.94 6.22
C THR A 109 10.24 -10.72 6.12
N GLY A 110 10.70 -9.78 5.27
CA GLY A 110 12.10 -9.46 5.11
C GLY A 110 12.73 -9.05 6.45
N ASN A 111 13.94 -9.55 6.74
CA ASN A 111 14.68 -9.30 7.98
C ASN A 111 14.05 -9.83 9.28
N LEU A 112 13.04 -10.72 9.21
CA LEU A 112 12.47 -11.40 10.38
C LEU A 112 12.99 -12.82 10.51
N ASP A 113 13.07 -13.34 11.74
CA ASP A 113 13.29 -14.77 11.97
C ASP A 113 12.08 -15.58 11.51
N SER A 114 12.28 -16.88 11.27
CA SER A 114 11.25 -17.77 10.70
C SER A 114 9.96 -17.82 11.54
N LYS A 115 10.05 -17.76 12.87
CA LYS A 115 8.86 -17.80 13.74
C LYS A 115 8.06 -16.51 13.60
N THR A 116 8.74 -15.37 13.71
CA THR A 116 8.11 -14.05 13.57
C THR A 116 7.54 -13.86 12.15
N GLY A 117 8.25 -14.30 11.12
CA GLY A 117 7.78 -14.27 9.74
C GLY A 117 6.48 -15.06 9.55
N ALA A 118 6.40 -16.27 10.12
CA ALA A 118 5.18 -17.08 10.07
C ALA A 118 3.98 -16.41 10.77
N GLU A 119 4.21 -15.69 11.87
CA GLU A 119 3.16 -14.90 12.53
C GLU A 119 2.64 -13.75 11.66
N ILE A 120 3.54 -13.06 10.95
CA ILE A 120 3.15 -12.00 10.00
C ILE A 120 2.34 -12.59 8.83
N MET A 121 2.74 -13.74 8.30
CA MET A 121 1.99 -14.40 7.23
C MET A 121 0.58 -14.80 7.68
N LYS A 122 0.44 -15.34 8.90
CA LYS A 122 -0.86 -15.65 9.50
C LYS A 122 -1.74 -14.41 9.66
N LEU A 123 -1.15 -13.27 10.04
CA LEU A 123 -1.85 -11.99 10.13
C LEU A 123 -2.35 -11.53 8.75
N LEU A 124 -1.52 -11.57 7.71
CA LEU A 124 -1.95 -11.22 6.35
C LEU A 124 -3.07 -12.14 5.85
N GLN A 125 -2.99 -13.43 6.14
CA GLN A 125 -4.05 -14.39 5.81
C GLN A 125 -5.36 -14.09 6.56
N SER A 126 -5.31 -13.73 7.84
CA SER A 126 -6.52 -13.39 8.60
C SER A 126 -7.16 -12.10 8.06
N ILE A 127 -6.36 -11.10 7.70
CA ILE A 127 -6.84 -9.87 7.06
C ILE A 127 -7.55 -10.18 5.74
N ASN A 128 -6.92 -10.95 4.85
CA ASN A 128 -7.50 -11.35 3.57
C ASN A 128 -8.82 -12.12 3.76
N LYS A 129 -8.85 -13.11 4.65
CA LYS A 129 -10.04 -13.95 4.88
C LYS A 129 -11.19 -13.20 5.56
N ASN A 130 -10.90 -12.38 6.57
CA ASN A 130 -11.93 -11.75 7.40
C ASN A 130 -12.46 -10.44 6.81
N SER A 131 -11.61 -9.70 6.10
CA SER A 131 -11.95 -8.36 5.58
C SER A 131 -12.22 -8.34 4.08
N GLY A 132 -12.00 -9.47 3.39
CA GLY A 132 -12.14 -9.57 1.92
C GLY A 132 -11.11 -8.75 1.14
N GLN A 133 -10.08 -8.23 1.81
CA GLN A 133 -9.04 -7.41 1.20
C GLN A 133 -8.19 -8.24 0.23
N THR A 134 -7.97 -7.71 -0.98
CA THR A 134 -7.04 -8.33 -1.93
C THR A 134 -5.62 -8.06 -1.47
N ILE A 135 -4.78 -9.09 -1.37
CA ILE A 135 -3.37 -8.93 -1.02
C ILE A 135 -2.51 -9.35 -2.21
N ILE A 136 -1.66 -8.43 -2.67
CA ILE A 136 -0.63 -8.71 -3.67
C ILE A 136 0.71 -8.69 -2.94
N MET A 137 1.33 -9.86 -2.83
CA MET A 137 2.61 -10.02 -2.14
C MET A 137 3.72 -10.31 -3.15
N VAL A 138 4.83 -9.58 -3.01
CA VAL A 138 6.08 -9.85 -3.71
C VAL A 138 7.03 -10.47 -2.71
N THR A 139 7.61 -11.63 -3.03
CA THR A 139 8.59 -12.27 -2.17
C THR A 139 9.55 -13.19 -2.92
N HIS A 140 10.78 -13.29 -2.42
CA HIS A 140 11.78 -14.27 -2.78
C HIS A 140 11.71 -15.54 -1.91
N SER A 141 10.85 -15.60 -0.90
CA SER A 141 10.69 -16.76 -0.01
C SER A 141 9.62 -17.73 -0.52
N PRO A 142 10.00 -18.98 -0.89
CA PRO A 142 9.02 -20.00 -1.29
C PRO A 142 8.03 -20.34 -0.17
N GLU A 143 8.45 -20.27 1.10
CA GLU A 143 7.59 -20.54 2.25
C GLU A 143 6.52 -19.45 2.41
N ALA A 144 6.89 -18.18 2.25
CA ALA A 144 5.94 -17.08 2.25
C ALA A 144 4.98 -17.20 1.06
N ALA A 145 5.49 -17.49 -0.15
CA ALA A 145 4.65 -17.65 -1.35
C ALA A 145 3.57 -18.74 -1.19
N LYS A 146 3.89 -19.88 -0.54
CA LYS A 146 2.94 -20.96 -0.26
C LYS A 146 1.74 -20.57 0.61
N ASN A 147 1.81 -19.43 1.31
CA ASN A 147 0.69 -18.92 2.10
C ASN A 147 -0.38 -18.19 1.26
N SER A 148 -0.14 -17.99 -0.04
CA SER A 148 -1.07 -17.35 -0.97
C SER A 148 -2.02 -18.34 -1.65
N ASN A 149 -3.18 -17.87 -2.11
CA ASN A 149 -4.13 -18.69 -2.87
C ASN A 149 -3.68 -18.97 -4.31
N ARG A 150 -2.84 -18.09 -4.87
CA ARG A 150 -2.32 -18.17 -6.24
C ARG A 150 -0.91 -17.60 -6.27
N ILE A 151 0.00 -18.35 -6.88
CA ILE A 151 1.39 -17.93 -7.09
C ILE A 151 1.58 -17.60 -8.57
N ILE A 152 2.23 -16.48 -8.86
CA ILE A 152 2.69 -16.11 -10.20
C ILE A 152 4.22 -16.03 -10.11
N THR A 153 4.90 -16.85 -10.91
CA THR A 153 6.36 -16.87 -10.96
C THR A 153 6.83 -15.90 -12.02
N VAL A 154 7.83 -15.07 -11.68
CA VAL A 154 8.48 -14.17 -12.62
C VAL A 154 9.94 -14.56 -12.75
N LYS A 155 10.41 -14.76 -13.98
CA LYS A 155 11.79 -15.10 -14.32
C LYS A 155 12.25 -14.23 -15.49
N ASP A 156 13.40 -13.59 -15.34
CA ASP A 156 13.99 -12.70 -16.35
C ASP A 156 13.01 -11.62 -16.88
N GLY A 157 12.14 -11.13 -15.99
CA GLY A 157 11.12 -10.12 -16.30
C GLY A 157 9.87 -10.65 -17.02
N MET A 158 9.74 -11.96 -17.19
CA MET A 158 8.57 -12.62 -17.81
C MET A 158 7.82 -13.50 -16.81
N ILE A 159 6.51 -13.63 -17.00
CA ILE A 159 5.68 -14.58 -16.25
C ILE A 159 5.89 -15.98 -16.82
N GLU A 160 6.12 -16.95 -15.94
CA GLU A 160 6.18 -18.39 -16.25
C GLU A 160 4.81 -19.07 -16.10
#